data_AF-A0A849TKK3-F1
#
_entry.id   AF-A0A849TKK3-F1
#
_cell.length_a   1.000
_cell.length_b   1.000
_cell.length_c   1.000
_cell.angle_alpha   90.00
_cell.angle_beta   90.00
_cell.angle_gamma   90.00
#
_symmetry.space_group_name_H-M   'P 1'
#
loop_
_entity.id
_entity.type
_entity.pdbx_description
1 polymer ?
#
loop_
_entity_poly.entity_id
_entity_poly.type
_entity_poly.pdbx_seq_one_letter_code
_entity_poly.pdbx_strand_id
1 'polypeptide(L)' 'MAMLLAALCAEGTSTINNAQQIERGYERIDERLNALGANIQRIPAR' A
#
# COMPACT_ATOMS: atom_id res chain seq x y z
N MET A 1 8.90 1.28 1.90
CA MET A 1 8.72 1.59 0.48
C MET A 1 8.93 0.39 -0.43
N ALA A 2 10.06 -0.34 -0.35
CA ALA A 2 10.34 -1.48 -1.24
C ALA A 2 9.22 -2.55 -1.31
N MET A 3 8.64 -2.93 -0.17
CA MET A 3 7.53 -3.91 -0.13
C MET A 3 6.26 -3.43 -0.84
N LEU A 4 5.96 -2.13 -0.81
CA LEU A 4 4.78 -1.58 -1.47
C LEU A 4 4.92 -1.66 -2.99
N LEU A 5 6.10 -1.31 -3.51
CA LEU A 5 6.40 -1.44 -4.94
C LEU A 5 6.38 -2.91 -5.38
N ALA A 6 6.97 -3.82 -4.58
CA ALA A 6 6.92 -5.25 -4.86
C ALA A 6 5.47 -5.77 -4.89
N ALA A 7 4.62 -5.34 -3.96
CA ALA A 7 3.21 -5.71 -3.91
C ALA A 7 2.40 -5.19 -5.11
N LEU A 8 2.75 -4.01 -5.65
CA LEU A 8 2.11 -3.46 -6.85
C LEU A 8 2.52 -4.22 -8.13
N CYS A 9 3.72 -4.78 -8.16
CA CYS A 9 4.20 -5.58 -9.29
C CYS A 9 3.83 -7.07 -9.18
N ALA A 10 3.43 -7.53 -7.98
CA ALA A 10 3.10 -8.93 -7.74
C ALA A 10 1.80 -9.32 -8.44
N GLU A 11 1.77 -10.52 -9.00
CA GLU A 11 0.54 -11.11 -9.53
C GLU A 11 -0.40 -11.51 -8.38
N GLY A 12 -1.68 -11.16 -8.50
CA GLY A 12 -2.71 -11.49 -7.50
C GLY A 12 -2.89 -10.40 -6.43
N THR A 13 -3.09 -10.81 -5.17
CA THR A 13 -3.40 -9.90 -4.05
C THR A 13 -2.32 -10.01 -2.97
N SER A 14 -1.65 -8.90 -2.70
CA SER A 14 -0.67 -8.79 -1.61
C SER A 14 -1.29 -8.12 -0.39
N THR A 15 -1.02 -8.67 0.80
CA THR A 15 -1.43 -8.07 2.07
C THR A 15 -0.19 -7.57 2.82
N ILE A 16 -0.14 -6.26 3.10
CA ILE A 16 0.96 -5.66 3.85
C ILE A 16 0.47 -5.32 5.26
N ASN A 17 1.08 -5.93 6.27
CA ASN A 17 0.82 -5.63 7.66
C ASN A 17 1.65 -4.43 8.14
N ASN A 18 1.20 -3.78 9.23
CA ASN A 18 1.92 -2.69 9.88
C ASN A 18 2.18 -1.48 8.94
N ALA A 19 1.19 -1.15 8.09
CA ALA A 19 1.26 -0.08 7.09
C ALA A 19 1.57 1.32 7.67
N GLN A 20 1.37 1.54 8.98
CA GLN A 20 1.76 2.77 9.68
C GLN A 20 3.25 3.11 9.53
N GLN A 21 4.12 2.11 9.36
CA GLN A 21 5.55 2.35 9.10
C GLN A 21 5.80 2.98 7.72
N ILE A 22 4.89 2.77 6.76
CA ILE A 22 4.97 3.35 5.42
C ILE A 22 4.50 4.81 5.46
N GLU A 23 3.51 5.14 6.29
CA GLU A 23 2.98 6.50 6.44
C GLU A 23 4.03 7.48 6.98
N ARG A 24 4.99 6.99 7.77
CA ARG A 24 6.12 7.80 8.27
C ARG A 24 7.00 8.25 7.10
N GLY A 25 6.70 9.43 6.56
CA GLY A 25 7.39 10.04 5.42
C GLY A 25 6.63 9.95 4.09
N TYR A 26 5.48 9.26 4.05
CA TYR A 26 4.64 9.16 2.85
C TYR A 26 3.16 9.25 3.24
N GLU A 27 2.73 10.49 3.53
CA GLU A 27 1.35 10.80 3.86
C GLU A 27 0.40 10.37 2.73
N ARG A 28 -0.66 9.63 3.10
CA ARG A 28 -1.77 9.20 2.23
C ARG A 28 -1.29 8.57 0.92
N ILE A 29 -0.24 7.75 0.99
CA ILE A 29 0.37 7.13 -0.19
C ILE A 29 -0.60 6.20 -0.93
N ASP A 30 -1.49 5.53 -0.21
CA ASP A 30 -2.55 4.69 -0.77
C ASP A 30 -3.48 5.50 -1.68
N GLU A 31 -3.92 6.68 -1.23
CA GLU A 31 -4.78 7.55 -2.04
C GLU A 31 -4.06 8.09 -3.27
N ARG A 32 -2.80 8.50 -3.11
CA ARG A 32 -1.99 9.03 -4.20
C ARG A 32 -1.70 7.98 -5.26
N LEU A 33 -1.41 6.74 -4.85
CA LEU A 33 -1.18 5.63 -5.77
C LEU A 33 -2.49 5.18 -6.43
N ASN A 34 -3.60 5.15 -5.69
CA ASN A 34 -4.91 4.87 -6.27
C ASN A 34 -5.32 5.92 -7.31
N ALA A 35 -5.00 7.20 -7.10
CA ALA A 35 -5.21 8.25 -8.09
C ALA A 35 -4.38 8.04 -9.39
N LEU A 36 -3.30 7.26 -9.32
CA LEU A 36 -2.46 6.87 -10.45
C LEU A 36 -2.87 5.50 -11.05
N GLY A 37 -3.95 4.89 -10.56
CA GLY A 37 -4.47 3.61 -11.08
C GLY A 37 -4.09 2.37 -10.28
N ALA A 38 -3.46 2.51 -9.11
CA ALA A 38 -3.30 1.38 -8.20
C ALA A 38 -4.65 0.96 -7.59
N ASN A 39 -4.73 -0.28 -7.09
CA ASN A 39 -5.87 -0.78 -6.33
C ASN A 39 -5.42 -1.19 -4.93
N ILE A 40 -5.39 -0.22 -4.02
CA ILE A 40 -4.97 -0.39 -2.62
C ILE A 40 -6.18 -0.15 -1.72
N GLN A 41 -6.43 -1.09 -0.81
CA GLN A 41 -7.51 -1.00 0.17
C GLN A 41 -6.96 -1.14 1.59
N ARG A 42 -7.43 -0.26 2.49
CA ARG A 42 -7.15 -0.39 3.91
C ARG A 42 -8.14 -1.33 4.55
N ILE A 43 -7.61 -2.39 5.14
CA ILE A 43 -8.39 -3.34 5.95
C ILE A 43 -8.14 -3.06 7.44
N PRO A 44 -9.18 -3.12 8.29
CA PRO A 44 -9.00 -3.01 9.72
C PRO A 44 -8.09 -4.13 10.23
N ALA A 45 -7.22 -3.80 11.20
CA ALA A 45 -6.42 -4.80 11.89
C ALA A 45 -7.37 -5.77 12.61
N ARG A 46 -7.07 -7.06 12.50
CA ARG A 46 -7.80 -8.12 13.20
C ARG A 46 -7.43 -8.16 14.67
#